data_AF-A0A9Q0GLU8-F1
#
_entry.id   AF-A0A9Q0GLU8-F1
#
_cell.length_a   1.000
_cell.length_b   1.000
_cell.length_c   1.000
_cell.angle_alpha   90.00
_cell.angle_beta   90.00
_cell.angle_gamma   90.00
#
_symmetry.space_group_name_H-M   'P 1'
#
loop_
_entity.id
_entity.type
_entity.pdbx_description
1 polymer ?
#
loop_
_entity_poly.entity_id
_entity_poly.type
_entity_poly.pdbx_seq_one_letter_code
_entity_poly.pdbx_strand_id
1 'polypeptide(L)'
;MTRNQVESLFCLLSTASSPILLDAPVSGGVLVVEAVTLTFMVGSLQEAYLAAEPLFLSMGNHTIYCGGNGNGAATRICNNLTMTEFSWDVKYAGAPGSVYRHLFLMNLI
;
A
#
# COMPACT_ATOMS: atom_id res chain seq x y z
N MET A 1 10.01 17.57 -6.49
CA MET A 1 10.43 17.39 -5.08
C MET A 1 11.77 18.10 -4.85
N THR A 2 11.88 18.99 -3.86
CA THR A 2 13.17 19.62 -3.51
C THR A 2 13.90 18.80 -2.45
N ARG A 3 15.21 18.60 -2.62
CA ARG A 3 16.08 17.81 -1.72
C ARG A 3 15.87 18.12 -0.22
N ASN A 4 15.63 19.39 0.09
CA ASN A 4 15.41 19.89 1.45
C ASN A 4 14.18 19.29 2.16
N GLN A 5 13.12 18.92 1.43
CA GLN A 5 11.91 18.36 2.06
C GLN A 5 12.09 16.90 2.48
N VAL A 6 12.83 16.12 1.69
CA VAL A 6 13.17 14.73 2.04
C VAL A 6 14.12 14.71 3.24
N GLU A 7 15.14 15.57 3.23
CA GLU A 7 16.10 15.67 4.32
C GLU A 7 15.44 16.14 5.62
N SER A 8 14.51 17.10 5.56
CA SER A 8 13.77 17.56 6.73
C SER A 8 12.88 16.48 7.33
N LEU A 9 12.20 15.66 6.50
CA LEU A 9 11.36 14.58 6.98
C LEU A 9 12.18 13.41 7.53
N PHE A 10 13.28 13.04 6.86
CA PHE A 10 14.22 12.04 7.33
C PHE A 10 14.81 12.44 8.68
N CYS A 11 15.17 13.72 8.84
CA CYS A 11 15.62 14.27 10.12
C CYS A 11 14.55 14.10 11.20
N LEU A 12 13.30 14.49 10.92
CA LEU A 12 12.19 14.39 11.87
C LEU A 12 11.91 12.94 12.31
N LEU A 13 11.95 11.99 11.38
CA LEU A 13 11.80 10.55 11.67
C LEU A 13 13.04 9.93 12.36
N SER A 14 14.23 10.48 12.14
CA SER A 14 15.51 9.98 12.70
C SER A 14 15.85 10.53 14.09
N THR A 15 15.22 11.63 14.52
CA THR A 15 15.47 12.24 15.85
C THR A 15 14.84 11.47 17.01
N ALA A 16 13.99 10.48 16.72
CA ALA A 16 13.52 9.54 17.73
C ALA A 16 14.63 8.56 18.11
N SER A 17 14.78 8.26 19.40
CA SER A 17 15.72 7.27 19.95
C SER A 17 15.56 5.86 19.33
N SER A 18 14.40 5.62 18.69
CA SER A 18 14.02 4.42 17.96
C SER A 18 13.51 4.83 16.57
N PRO A 19 14.02 4.28 15.46
CA PRO A 19 13.52 4.59 14.12
C PRO A 19 12.06 4.17 13.99
N ILE A 20 11.20 5.07 13.52
CA ILE A 20 9.80 4.77 13.27
C ILE A 20 9.67 4.13 11.88
N LEU A 21 9.18 2.90 11.84
CA LEU A 21 8.90 2.19 10.60
C LEU A 21 7.59 2.71 9.97
N LEU A 22 7.67 3.21 8.74
CA LEU A 22 6.52 3.42 7.86
C LEU A 22 6.50 2.34 6.79
N ASP A 23 5.41 1.57 6.76
CA ASP A 23 5.17 0.58 5.72
C ASP A 23 4.25 1.18 4.65
N ALA A 24 4.80 1.54 3.49
CA ALA A 24 4.09 2.29 2.45
C ALA A 24 4.09 1.60 1.07
N PRO A 25 3.47 0.41 0.92
CA PRO A 25 3.30 -0.24 -0.38
C PRO A 25 2.57 0.64 -1.39
N VAL A 26 3.04 0.60 -2.65
CA VAL A 26 2.59 1.47 -3.74
C VAL A 26 1.80 0.71 -4.78
N SER A 27 0.56 1.11 -5.06
CA SER A 27 -0.29 0.51 -6.09
C SER A 27 -0.30 1.36 -7.36
N GLY A 28 -0.05 0.72 -8.51
CA GLY A 28 0.01 1.36 -9.82
C GLY A 28 0.97 0.64 -10.77
N GLY A 29 0.55 0.44 -12.03
CA GLY A 29 1.45 -0.03 -13.09
C GLY A 29 2.40 1.08 -13.57
N VAL A 30 3.34 0.75 -14.46
CA VAL A 30 4.35 1.71 -14.98
C VAL A 30 3.72 2.99 -15.54
N LEU A 31 2.58 2.86 -16.24
CA LEU A 31 1.81 3.98 -16.79
C LEU A 31 1.29 4.96 -15.73
N VAL A 32 1.05 4.47 -14.50
CA VAL A 32 0.51 5.25 -13.38
C VAL A 32 1.62 6.06 -12.69
N VAL A 33 2.86 5.57 -12.76
CA VAL A 33 4.07 6.26 -12.28
C VAL A 33 4.37 7.48 -13.15
N GLU A 34 4.31 7.33 -14.47
CA GLU A 34 4.55 8.43 -15.43
C GLU A 34 3.51 9.55 -15.30
N ALA A 35 2.28 9.19 -14.91
CA ALA A 35 1.21 10.15 -14.64
C ALA A 35 1.23 10.74 -13.22
N VAL A 36 2.19 10.37 -12.35
CA VAL A 36 2.25 10.80 -10.94
C VAL A 36 0.96 10.47 -10.17
N THR A 37 0.33 9.34 -10.48
CA THR A 37 -0.97 8.93 -9.89
C THR A 37 -0.82 7.75 -8.93
N LEU A 38 0.38 7.56 -8.37
CA LEU A 38 0.64 6.47 -7.44
C LEU A 38 -0.26 6.58 -6.20
N THR A 39 -0.76 5.42 -5.76
CA THR A 39 -1.52 5.31 -4.52
C THR A 39 -0.66 4.62 -3.47
N PHE A 40 -0.43 5.29 -2.34
CA PHE A 40 0.30 4.77 -1.18
C PHE A 40 -0.69 4.24 -0.14
N MET A 41 -0.48 3.01 0.33
CA MET A 41 -1.22 2.41 1.45
C MET A 41 -0.27 2.35 2.65
N VAL A 42 -0.45 3.18 3.67
CA VAL A 42 0.57 3.43 4.69
C VAL A 42 0.14 2.91 6.05
N GLY A 43 0.91 1.98 6.62
CA GLY A 43 0.76 1.51 8.01
C GLY A 43 1.86 2.07 8.92
N SER A 44 1.49 2.87 9.92
CA SER A 44 2.39 3.40 10.96
C SER A 44 1.63 3.99 12.15
N LEU A 45 2.34 4.61 13.10
CA LEU A 45 1.73 5.56 14.04
C LEU A 45 1.10 6.74 13.29
N GLN A 46 0.00 7.28 13.82
CA GLN A 46 -0.76 8.34 13.17
C GLN A 46 0.05 9.65 13.07
N GLU A 47 0.86 9.99 14.08
CA GLU A 47 1.69 11.19 14.04
C GLU A 47 2.78 11.08 12.96
N ALA A 48 3.34 9.88 12.78
CA ALA A 48 4.35 9.61 11.77
C ALA A 48 3.76 9.62 10.35
N TYR A 49 2.53 9.12 10.18
CA TYR A 49 1.79 9.23 8.92
C TYR A 49 1.55 10.69 8.54
N LEU A 50 1.03 11.51 9.47
CA LEU A 50 0.74 12.93 9.21
C LEU A 50 2.01 13.72 8.88
N ALA A 51 3.13 13.40 9.52
CA ALA A 51 4.42 13.99 9.16
C ALA A 51 4.83 13.63 7.72
N ALA A 52 4.63 12.38 7.31
CA ALA A 52 5.07 11.85 6.01
C ALA A 52 4.07 12.04 4.85
N GLU A 53 2.80 12.38 5.13
CA GLU A 53 1.74 12.61 4.14
C GLU A 53 2.14 13.59 3.02
N PRO A 54 2.77 14.75 3.29
CA PRO A 54 3.19 15.68 2.24
C PRO A 54 4.23 15.05 1.29
N LEU A 55 5.03 14.10 1.77
CA LEU A 55 6.00 13.39 0.94
C LEU A 55 5.29 12.43 -0.01
N PHE A 56 4.32 11.66 0.47
CA PHE A 56 3.55 10.73 -0.38
C PHE A 56 2.74 11.48 -1.45
N LEU A 57 2.11 12.59 -1.08
CA LEU A 57 1.37 13.45 -2.03
C LEU A 57 2.28 14.15 -3.06
N SER A 58 3.59 14.24 -2.80
CA SER A 58 4.55 14.76 -3.79
C SER A 58 4.96 13.71 -4.84
N MET A 59 4.77 12.43 -4.54
CA MET A 59 5.16 11.29 -5.40
C MET A 59 3.95 10.62 -6.08
N GLY A 60 2.75 10.84 -5.56
CA GLY A 60 1.52 10.25 -6.06
C GLY A 60 0.31 11.10 -5.70
N ASN A 61 -0.86 10.67 -6.15
CA ASN A 61 -2.07 11.49 -6.04
C ASN A 61 -2.95 11.07 -4.85
N HIS A 62 -2.70 9.90 -4.28
CA HIS A 62 -3.50 9.34 -3.19
C HIS A 62 -2.62 8.67 -2.13
N THR A 63 -2.96 8.91 -0.86
CA THR A 63 -2.39 8.24 0.30
C THR A 63 -3.53 7.79 1.21
N ILE A 64 -3.45 6.55 1.70
CA ILE A 64 -4.46 5.91 2.53
C ILE A 64 -3.78 5.46 3.81
N TYR A 65 -4.24 5.97 4.96
CA TYR A 65 -3.78 5.51 6.26
C TYR A 65 -4.46 4.18 6.63
N CYS A 66 -3.65 3.14 6.79
CA CYS A 66 -4.08 1.76 7.04
C CYS A 66 -4.06 1.38 8.54
N GLY A 67 -3.72 2.33 9.43
CA GLY A 67 -3.57 2.07 10.86
C GLY A 67 -2.13 1.75 11.23
N GLY A 68 -1.94 0.96 12.29
CA GLY A 68 -0.63 0.68 12.90
C GLY A 68 0.38 -0.02 11.98
N ASN A 69 1.58 -0.21 12.51
CA ASN A 69 2.70 -0.83 11.79
C ASN A 69 2.31 -2.21 11.22
N GLY A 70 2.64 -2.45 9.95
CA GLY A 70 2.34 -3.70 9.23
C GLY A 70 0.96 -3.77 8.57
N ASN A 71 0.06 -2.83 8.89
CA ASN A 71 -1.26 -2.80 8.25
C ASN A 71 -1.20 -2.34 6.77
N GLY A 72 -0.18 -1.60 6.36
CA GLY A 72 0.03 -1.22 4.97
C GLY A 72 0.23 -2.45 4.08
N ALA A 73 1.13 -3.34 4.47
CA ALA A 73 1.40 -4.62 3.82
C ALA A 73 0.18 -5.54 3.85
N ALA A 74 -0.50 -5.66 5.00
CA ALA A 74 -1.73 -6.46 5.09
C ALA A 74 -2.81 -5.94 4.13
N THR A 75 -3.01 -4.61 4.08
CA THR A 75 -3.95 -3.98 3.13
C THR A 75 -3.57 -4.29 1.69
N ARG A 76 -2.28 -4.27 1.37
CA ARG A 76 -1.81 -4.59 0.01
C ARG A 76 -2.00 -6.06 -0.35
N ILE A 77 -1.76 -6.98 0.58
CA ILE A 77 -2.03 -8.40 0.37
C ILE A 77 -3.50 -8.59 0.06
N CYS A 78 -4.41 -8.03 0.87
CA CYS A 78 -5.84 -8.06 0.62
C CYS A 78 -6.21 -7.49 -0.75
N ASN A 79 -5.68 -6.32 -1.11
CA ASN A 79 -5.93 -5.68 -2.41
C ASN A 79 -5.50 -6.57 -3.59
N ASN A 80 -4.32 -7.18 -3.50
CA ASN A 80 -3.82 -8.05 -4.55
C ASN A 80 -4.59 -9.37 -4.64
N LEU A 81 -5.04 -9.91 -3.50
CA LEU A 81 -5.91 -11.09 -3.45
C LEU A 81 -7.26 -10.79 -4.11
N THR A 82 -7.93 -9.69 -3.75
CA THR A 82 -9.21 -9.30 -4.37
C THR A 82 -9.08 -9.11 -5.89
N MET A 83 -8.01 -8.47 -6.35
CA MET A 83 -7.77 -8.29 -7.79
C MET A 83 -7.55 -9.63 -8.50
N THR A 84 -6.79 -10.54 -7.88
CA THR A 84 -6.63 -11.91 -8.37
C THR A 84 -8.00 -12.59 -8.43
N GLU A 85 -8.81 -12.43 -7.37
CA GLU A 85 -10.13 -13.03 -7.29
C GLU A 85 -11.01 -12.68 -8.48
N PHE A 86 -11.13 -11.38 -8.73
CA PHE A 86 -11.93 -10.82 -9.80
C PHE A 86 -11.42 -11.21 -11.20
N SER A 87 -10.10 -11.21 -11.41
CA SER A 87 -9.50 -11.54 -12.71
C SER A 87 -9.82 -12.99 -13.13
N TRP A 88 -9.73 -13.93 -12.19
CA TRP A 88 -10.11 -15.32 -12.43
C TRP A 88 -11.62 -15.48 -12.64
N ASP A 89 -12.47 -14.75 -11.93
CA ASP A 89 -13.93 -14.81 -12.18
C ASP A 89 -14.27 -14.32 -13.58
N VAL A 90 -13.66 -13.23 -14.04
CA VAL A 90 -13.85 -12.73 -15.42
C VAL A 90 -13.37 -13.75 -16.46
N LYS A 91 -12.26 -14.44 -16.20
CA LYS A 91 -11.64 -15.36 -17.16
C LYS A 91 -12.27 -16.75 -17.15
N TYR A 92 -12.85 -17.18 -16.04
CA TYR A 92 -13.36 -18.53 -15.84
C TYR A 92 -14.81 -18.56 -15.33
N ALA A 93 -15.57 -17.48 -15.56
CA ALA A 93 -17.01 -17.44 -15.30
C ALA A 93 -17.70 -18.64 -15.94
N GLY A 94 -18.24 -19.55 -15.11
CA GLY A 94 -18.91 -20.77 -15.54
C GLY A 94 -18.03 -22.03 -15.67
N ALA A 95 -16.74 -21.97 -15.33
CA ALA A 95 -15.89 -23.15 -15.29
C ALA A 95 -16.22 -24.04 -14.06
N PRO A 96 -16.26 -25.38 -14.21
CA PRO A 96 -16.68 -26.31 -13.15
C PRO A 96 -15.80 -26.33 -11.88
N GLY A 97 -14.67 -25.63 -11.88
CA GLY A 97 -13.74 -25.53 -10.74
C GLY A 97 -13.99 -24.36 -9.77
N SER A 98 -14.97 -23.47 -10.02
CA SER A 98 -15.20 -22.27 -9.20
C SER A 98 -15.55 -22.58 -7.73
N VAL A 99 -16.09 -23.76 -7.44
CA VAL A 99 -16.54 -24.15 -6.09
C VAL A 99 -15.37 -24.57 -5.18
N TYR A 100 -14.27 -25.09 -5.73
CA TYR A 100 -13.07 -25.47 -4.95
C TYR A 100 -12.20 -24.28 -4.51
N ARG A 101 -12.50 -23.11 -5.07
CA ARG A 101 -11.74 -21.88 -4.91
C ARG A 101 -11.81 -21.30 -3.49
N HIS A 102 -13.02 -21.28 -2.91
CA HIS A 102 -13.24 -20.79 -1.56
C HIS A 102 -12.48 -21.60 -0.50
N LEU A 103 -12.27 -22.91 -0.72
CA LEU A 103 -11.51 -23.77 0.20
C LEU A 103 -9.99 -23.57 0.14
N PHE A 104 -9.44 -23.23 -1.03
CA PHE A 104 -7.99 -23.09 -1.20
C PHE A 104 -7.48 -21.74 -0.67
N LEU A 105 -8.25 -20.67 -0.87
CA LEU A 105 -7.90 -19.34 -0.36
C LEU A 105 -8.02 -19.22 1.16
N MET A 106 -8.97 -19.92 1.78
CA MET A 106 -9.11 -19.94 3.25
C MET A 106 -7.99 -20.71 3.97
N ASN A 107 -7.16 -21.48 3.26
CA ASN A 107 -6.01 -22.20 3.82
C ASN A 107 -4.66 -21.50 3.57
N LEU A 108 -4.65 -20.37 2.88
CA LEU A 108 -3.44 -19.62 2.53
C LEU A 108 -3.28 -18.31 3.31
N ILE A 109 -4.10 -18.10 4.34
CA ILE A 109 -4.02 -17.02 5.33
C ILE A 109 -3.73 -17.67 6.68
#